data_AF-A0A2V9L0P0-F1
#
_entry.id   AF-A0A2V9L0P0-F1
#
_cell.length_a   1.000
_cell.length_b   1.000
_cell.length_c   1.000
_cell.angle_alpha   90.00
_cell.angle_beta   90.00
_cell.angle_gamma   90.00
#
_symmetry.space_group_name_H-M   'P 1'
#
loop_
_entity.id
_entity.type
_entity.pdbx_description
1 polymer ?
#
loop_
_entity_poly.entity_id
_entity_poly.type
_entity_poly.pdbx_seq_one_letter_code
_entity_poly.pdbx_strand_id
1 'polypeptide(L)'
;TNKSGVLLLVSHSSKDVSLATETTEFLRVGLALRADQIRCSSVDGYRLPAGAKTETQLREEVNSAKVLIGLITPSSLCSPYVMFELGARWGAELPMIPLLAGVTPEELRGPLNLLNALSCSSEAQLHQLLTDLSKSLGVPAQNPASYLRYLNAVKRSAEVVGAMLVARTQPQEKMIFEKSVYWRGRNGEREGPYCSNCYEDKKKEIHLTPGLAKGAFRCGVCGNNFWTRDYEAKSARRRPYRYFKG
;
A
#
# COMPACT_ATOMS: atom_id res chain seq x y z
N THR A 1 37.49 -13.25 12.84
CA THR A 1 36.45 -12.24 12.59
C THR A 1 35.11 -12.95 12.58
N ASN A 2 34.23 -12.64 13.54
CA ASN A 2 32.94 -13.32 13.65
C ASN A 2 32.03 -12.81 12.51
N LYS A 3 32.10 -13.45 11.34
CA LYS A 3 31.17 -13.16 10.23
C LYS A 3 29.76 -13.38 10.78
N SER A 4 28.88 -12.39 10.67
CA SER A 4 27.48 -12.53 11.07
C SER A 4 26.91 -13.80 10.44
N GLY A 5 26.30 -14.68 11.25
CA GLY A 5 25.64 -15.90 10.77
C GLY A 5 24.43 -15.65 9.86
N VAL A 6 24.01 -14.38 9.74
CA VAL A 6 22.91 -13.92 8.88
C VAL A 6 23.28 -14.11 7.41
N LEU A 7 22.51 -14.96 6.73
CA LEU A 7 22.58 -15.18 5.30
C LEU A 7 21.63 -14.25 4.54
N LEU A 8 20.46 -14.00 5.12
CA LEU A 8 19.37 -13.28 4.49
C LEU A 8 18.89 -12.15 5.40
N LEU A 9 18.83 -10.93 4.88
CA LEU A 9 18.24 -9.78 5.57
C LEU A 9 16.98 -9.32 4.85
N VAL A 10 15.89 -9.13 5.57
CA VAL A 10 14.61 -8.63 5.04
C VAL A 10 14.39 -7.19 5.53
N SER A 11 14.60 -6.24 4.63
CA SER A 11 14.35 -4.81 4.87
C SER A 11 12.93 -4.43 4.45
N HIS A 12 12.19 -3.78 5.35
CA HIS A 12 10.79 -3.42 5.13
C HIS A 12 10.33 -2.27 6.05
N SER A 13 9.19 -1.67 5.74
CA SER A 13 8.56 -0.68 6.63
C SER A 13 7.90 -1.37 7.82
N SER A 14 8.03 -0.82 9.02
CA SER A 14 7.34 -1.35 10.22
C SER A 14 5.81 -1.41 10.08
N LYS A 15 5.23 -0.63 9.16
CA LYS A 15 3.81 -0.65 8.80
C LYS A 15 3.38 -1.92 8.04
N ASP A 16 4.33 -2.68 7.51
CA ASP A 16 4.09 -3.87 6.69
C ASP A 16 4.58 -5.15 7.40
N VAL A 17 4.63 -5.13 8.75
CA VAL A 17 5.13 -6.26 9.56
C VAL A 17 4.42 -7.58 9.25
N SER A 18 3.12 -7.55 8.94
CA SER A 18 2.36 -8.75 8.58
C SER A 18 2.90 -9.37 7.29
N LEU A 19 3.11 -8.56 6.24
CA LEU A 19 3.71 -9.05 5.00
C LEU A 19 5.14 -9.56 5.24
N ALA A 20 5.94 -8.80 6.00
CA ALA A 20 7.32 -9.19 6.31
C ALA A 20 7.41 -10.50 7.09
N THR A 21 6.46 -10.76 7.99
CA THR A 21 6.36 -12.02 8.74
C THR A 21 6.10 -13.19 7.79
N GLU A 22 5.08 -13.08 6.93
CA GLU A 22 4.75 -14.14 5.97
C GLU A 22 5.88 -14.38 4.96
N THR A 23 6.52 -13.32 4.48
CA THR A 23 7.68 -13.45 3.58
C THR A 23 8.85 -14.13 4.28
N THR A 24 9.13 -13.77 5.54
CA THR A 24 10.22 -14.37 6.31
C THR A 24 9.99 -15.86 6.52
N GLU A 25 8.77 -16.28 6.89
CA GLU A 25 8.42 -17.69 7.05
C GLU A 25 8.46 -18.46 5.73
N PHE A 26 7.97 -17.85 4.65
CA PHE A 26 8.05 -18.43 3.31
C PHE A 26 9.50 -18.70 2.89
N LEU A 27 10.40 -17.72 3.08
CA LEU A 27 11.82 -17.87 2.74
C LEU A 27 12.51 -18.88 3.67
N ARG A 28 12.19 -18.88 4.96
CA ARG A 28 12.73 -19.83 5.93
C ARG A 28 12.39 -21.27 5.55
N VAL A 29 11.10 -21.55 5.32
CA VAL A 29 10.63 -22.91 4.98
C VAL A 29 11.05 -23.29 3.57
N GLY A 30 10.95 -22.37 2.60
CA GLY A 30 11.29 -22.61 1.20
C GLY A 30 12.77 -22.89 0.95
N LEU A 31 13.67 -22.44 1.83
CA LEU A 31 15.13 -22.64 1.72
C LEU A 31 15.72 -23.46 2.88
N ALA A 32 14.86 -23.99 3.76
CA ALA A 32 15.26 -24.69 4.99
C ALA A 32 16.31 -23.92 5.84
N LEU A 33 16.17 -22.60 5.90
CA LEU A 33 17.05 -21.74 6.70
C LEU A 33 16.72 -21.89 8.20
N ARG A 34 17.74 -21.78 9.04
CA ARG A 34 17.55 -21.62 10.48
C ARG A 34 17.21 -20.17 10.82
N ALA A 35 16.54 -19.97 11.95
CA ALA A 35 16.13 -18.63 12.38
C ALA A 35 17.34 -17.67 12.58
N ASP A 36 18.46 -18.16 13.09
CA ASP A 36 19.71 -17.39 13.27
C ASP A 36 20.38 -16.97 11.95
N GLN A 37 19.95 -17.54 10.83
CA GLN A 37 20.44 -17.20 9.49
C GLN A 37 19.63 -16.10 8.81
N ILE A 38 18.53 -15.64 9.44
CA ILE A 38 17.66 -14.61 8.89
C ILE A 38 17.61 -13.42 9.83
N ARG A 39 17.73 -12.20 9.28
CA ARG A 39 17.46 -10.96 9.98
C ARG A 39 16.16 -10.33 9.46
N CYS A 40 15.21 -10.11 10.37
CA CYS A 40 14.03 -9.27 10.16
C CYS A 40 13.66 -8.61 11.50
N SER A 41 14.16 -7.40 11.74
CA SER A 41 14.24 -6.82 13.08
C SER A 41 12.89 -6.52 13.76
N SER A 42 11.81 -6.42 12.99
CA SER A 42 10.45 -6.20 13.50
C SER A 42 9.67 -7.50 13.77
N VAL A 43 10.18 -8.65 13.32
CA VAL A 43 9.49 -9.95 13.41
C VAL A 43 10.10 -10.76 14.56
N ASP A 44 9.24 -11.22 15.48
CA ASP A 44 9.64 -12.05 16.61
C ASP A 44 10.32 -13.34 16.13
N GLY A 45 11.39 -13.75 16.82
CA GLY A 45 12.25 -14.87 16.39
C GLY A 45 13.38 -14.48 15.43
N TYR A 46 13.30 -13.31 14.78
CA TYR A 46 14.32 -12.80 13.83
C TYR A 46 14.90 -11.43 14.24
N ARG A 47 14.58 -11.01 15.47
CA ARG A 47 15.04 -9.76 16.08
C ARG A 47 16.53 -9.79 16.38
N LEU A 48 17.07 -8.59 16.53
CA LEU A 48 18.44 -8.38 16.99
C LEU A 48 18.65 -9.02 18.39
N PRO A 49 19.89 -9.40 18.72
CA PRO A 49 20.21 -9.87 20.06
C PRO A 49 19.80 -8.86 21.14
N ALA A 50 19.35 -9.35 22.30
CA ALA A 50 18.99 -8.48 23.42
C ALA A 50 20.17 -7.59 23.83
N GLY A 51 19.92 -6.29 24.01
CA GLY A 51 20.96 -5.30 24.35
C GLY A 51 21.83 -4.84 23.17
N ALA A 52 21.63 -5.35 21.96
CA ALA A 52 22.35 -4.87 20.77
C ALA A 52 21.94 -3.44 20.41
N LYS A 53 22.90 -2.62 19.98
CA LYS A 53 22.64 -1.30 19.42
C LYS A 53 22.06 -1.47 18.01
N THR A 54 20.78 -1.16 17.86
CA THR A 54 20.01 -1.41 16.62
C THR A 54 20.68 -0.86 15.37
N GLU A 55 21.08 0.41 15.38
CA GLU A 55 21.66 1.06 14.20
C GLU A 55 22.99 0.44 13.79
N THR A 56 23.87 0.17 14.77
CA THR A 56 25.20 -0.42 14.53
C THR A 56 25.05 -1.82 13.94
N GLN A 57 24.22 -2.66 14.57
CA GLN A 57 24.02 -4.05 14.16
C GLN A 57 23.36 -4.12 12.78
N LEU A 58 22.33 -3.30 12.51
CA LEU A 58 21.67 -3.30 11.19
C LEU A 58 22.60 -2.79 10.09
N ARG A 59 23.41 -1.76 10.35
CA ARG A 59 24.40 -1.28 9.37
C ARG A 59 25.44 -2.34 9.04
N GLU A 60 25.89 -3.09 10.05
CA GLU A 60 26.80 -4.21 9.84
C GLU A 60 26.13 -5.31 9.00
N GLU A 61 24.93 -5.74 9.39
CA GLU A 61 24.21 -6.84 8.75
C GLU A 61 23.74 -6.50 7.31
N VAL A 62 23.41 -5.24 7.03
CA VAL A 62 23.14 -4.77 5.66
C VAL A 62 24.34 -5.00 4.74
N ASN A 63 25.56 -4.90 5.25
CA ASN A 63 26.78 -5.15 4.48
C ASN A 63 27.21 -6.62 4.51
N SER A 64 27.07 -7.30 5.65
CA SER A 64 27.61 -8.66 5.83
C SER A 64 26.67 -9.79 5.41
N ALA A 65 25.35 -9.56 5.34
CA ALA A 65 24.41 -10.55 4.84
C ALA A 65 24.71 -10.91 3.38
N LYS A 66 24.52 -12.19 3.01
CA LYS A 66 24.77 -12.65 1.64
C LYS A 66 23.79 -12.02 0.65
N VAL A 67 22.51 -11.96 1.01
CA VAL A 67 21.46 -11.34 0.17
C VAL A 67 20.55 -10.48 1.04
N LEU A 68 20.16 -9.32 0.52
CA LEU A 68 19.12 -8.47 1.08
C LEU A 68 17.84 -8.58 0.24
N ILE A 69 16.70 -8.82 0.88
CA ILE A 69 15.37 -8.66 0.28
C ILE A 69 14.81 -7.31 0.71
N GLY A 70 14.55 -6.45 -0.26
CA GLY A 70 13.85 -5.19 -0.03
C GLY A 70 12.37 -5.37 -0.30
N LEU A 71 11.53 -5.39 0.73
CA LEU A 71 10.07 -5.39 0.56
C LEU A 71 9.62 -3.99 0.17
N ILE A 72 9.32 -3.81 -1.11
CA ILE A 72 8.91 -2.52 -1.67
C ILE A 72 7.40 -2.42 -1.67
N THR A 73 6.89 -1.53 -0.83
CA THR A 73 5.48 -1.20 -0.64
C THR A 73 5.35 0.32 -0.67
N PRO A 74 4.13 0.87 -0.76
CA PRO A 74 3.95 2.31 -0.61
C PRO A 74 4.48 2.84 0.73
N SER A 75 4.37 2.04 1.80
CA SER A 75 4.88 2.40 3.12
C SER A 75 6.41 2.38 3.20
N SER A 76 7.08 1.50 2.44
CA SER A 76 8.54 1.39 2.48
C SER A 76 9.22 2.42 1.59
N LEU A 77 8.65 2.75 0.42
CA LEU A 77 9.10 3.87 -0.41
C LEU A 77 9.11 5.23 0.34
N CYS A 78 8.21 5.39 1.31
CA CYS A 78 8.14 6.57 2.19
C CYS A 78 8.94 6.43 3.48
N SER A 79 9.69 5.34 3.69
CA SER A 79 10.45 5.08 4.92
C SER A 79 11.93 5.44 4.71
N PRO A 80 12.44 6.51 5.37
CA PRO A 80 13.85 6.88 5.24
C PRO A 80 14.79 5.74 5.63
N TYR A 81 14.50 5.02 6.73
CA TYR A 81 15.32 3.90 7.17
C TYR A 81 15.45 2.81 6.12
N VAL A 82 14.34 2.39 5.50
CA VAL A 82 14.38 1.38 4.43
C VAL A 82 15.19 1.92 3.25
N MET A 83 14.94 3.15 2.81
CA MET A 83 15.68 3.74 1.70
C MET A 83 17.19 3.86 1.99
N PHE A 84 17.59 4.15 3.23
CA PHE A 84 18.99 4.14 3.65
C PHE A 84 19.60 2.74 3.59
N GLU A 85 18.89 1.71 4.05
CA GLU A 85 19.36 0.32 3.98
C GLU A 85 19.51 -0.16 2.53
N LEU A 86 18.50 0.07 1.69
CA LEU A 86 18.55 -0.29 0.26
C LEU A 86 19.62 0.51 -0.49
N GLY A 87 19.75 1.81 -0.19
CA GLY A 87 20.74 2.69 -0.80
C GLY A 87 22.17 2.30 -0.41
N ALA A 88 22.41 1.97 0.86
CA ALA A 88 23.71 1.47 1.31
C ALA A 88 24.07 0.14 0.64
N ARG A 89 23.09 -0.77 0.53
CA ARG A 89 23.28 -2.06 -0.14
C ARG A 89 23.59 -1.90 -1.62
N TRP A 90 22.83 -1.06 -2.31
CA TRP A 90 23.05 -0.75 -3.72
C TRP A 90 24.41 -0.10 -3.96
N GLY A 91 24.77 0.91 -3.17
CA GLY A 91 26.05 1.63 -3.29
C GLY A 91 27.27 0.78 -2.97
N ALA A 92 27.11 -0.29 -2.20
CA ALA A 92 28.14 -1.29 -1.94
C ALA A 92 28.24 -2.39 -3.03
N GLU A 93 27.39 -2.34 -4.06
CA GLU A 93 27.30 -3.34 -5.13
C GLU A 93 27.04 -4.76 -4.62
N LEU A 94 26.32 -4.88 -3.49
CA LEU A 94 26.04 -6.16 -2.85
C LEU A 94 24.67 -6.71 -3.28
N PRO A 95 24.49 -8.06 -3.32
CA PRO A 95 23.26 -8.67 -3.80
C PRO A 95 22.02 -8.18 -3.07
N MET A 96 21.04 -7.70 -3.83
CA MET A 96 19.75 -7.23 -3.36
C MET A 96 18.65 -7.63 -4.35
N ILE A 97 17.52 -8.12 -3.85
CA ILE A 97 16.34 -8.45 -4.66
C ILE A 97 15.16 -7.58 -4.16
N PRO A 98 14.68 -6.62 -4.98
CA PRO A 98 13.44 -5.91 -4.69
C PRO A 98 12.24 -6.85 -4.86
N LEU A 99 11.37 -6.92 -3.85
CA LEU A 99 10.15 -7.72 -3.87
C LEU A 99 8.95 -6.80 -3.62
N LEU A 100 8.11 -6.63 -4.64
CA LEU A 100 7.05 -5.62 -4.70
C LEU A 100 5.72 -6.13 -4.13
N ALA A 101 5.04 -5.31 -3.35
CA ALA A 101 3.66 -5.52 -2.93
C ALA A 101 2.88 -4.20 -2.92
N GLY A 102 1.81 -4.13 -3.71
CA GLY A 102 1.01 -2.91 -3.87
C GLY A 102 1.75 -1.76 -4.57
N VAL A 103 2.83 -2.06 -5.30
CA VAL A 103 3.66 -1.14 -6.09
C VAL A 103 3.99 -1.84 -7.40
N THR A 104 4.01 -1.11 -8.51
CA THR A 104 4.46 -1.62 -9.81
C THR A 104 5.93 -1.29 -10.09
N PRO A 105 6.62 -2.03 -10.98
CA PRO A 105 8.02 -1.72 -11.33
C PRO A 105 8.23 -0.27 -11.81
N GLU A 106 7.24 0.32 -12.49
CA GLU A 106 7.29 1.69 -13.00
C GLU A 106 7.24 2.76 -11.90
N GLU A 107 6.72 2.41 -10.72
CA GLU A 107 6.69 3.28 -9.55
C GLU A 107 8.05 3.31 -8.81
N LEU A 108 8.96 2.39 -9.12
CA LEU A 108 10.34 2.44 -8.63
C LEU A 108 11.06 3.64 -9.23
N ARG A 109 11.80 4.36 -8.38
CA ARG A 109 12.55 5.55 -8.78
C ARG A 109 14.03 5.40 -8.46
N GLY A 110 14.85 6.15 -9.19
CA GLY A 110 16.29 6.17 -8.96
C GLY A 110 16.91 4.78 -9.13
N PRO A 111 17.98 4.45 -8.39
CA PRO A 111 18.72 3.21 -8.59
C PRO A 111 17.91 1.91 -8.45
N LEU A 112 16.79 1.93 -7.72
CA LEU A 112 15.92 0.76 -7.56
C LEU A 112 15.26 0.33 -8.87
N ASN A 113 15.04 1.25 -9.82
CA ASN A 113 14.44 0.90 -11.11
C ASN A 113 15.40 0.16 -12.06
N LEU A 114 16.70 0.15 -11.74
CA LEU A 114 17.74 -0.55 -12.49
C LEU A 114 17.81 -2.05 -12.12
N LEU A 115 17.13 -2.44 -11.04
CA LEU A 115 17.13 -3.80 -10.52
C LEU A 115 15.90 -4.55 -11.00
N ASN A 116 16.10 -5.82 -11.36
CA ASN A 116 15.00 -6.70 -11.68
C ASN A 116 14.20 -7.02 -10.41
N ALA A 117 12.99 -6.46 -10.31
CA ALA A 117 12.09 -6.68 -9.19
C ALA A 117 11.15 -7.86 -9.43
N LEU A 118 10.78 -8.55 -8.36
CA LEU A 118 9.77 -9.61 -8.36
C LEU A 118 8.51 -9.13 -7.65
N SER A 119 7.35 -9.71 -7.94
CA SER A 119 6.07 -9.36 -7.31
C SER A 119 5.62 -10.42 -6.32
N CYS A 120 5.23 -10.00 -5.11
CA CYS A 120 4.55 -10.85 -4.14
C CYS A 120 3.18 -11.35 -4.61
N SER A 121 2.57 -10.69 -5.59
CA SER A 121 1.27 -11.10 -6.14
C SER A 121 1.39 -12.17 -7.22
N SER A 122 2.61 -12.46 -7.70
CA SER A 122 2.88 -13.46 -8.72
C SER A 122 3.49 -14.73 -8.12
N GLU A 123 2.75 -15.82 -8.19
CA GLU A 123 3.21 -17.13 -7.71
C GLU A 123 4.45 -17.62 -8.46
N ALA A 124 4.48 -17.47 -9.79
CA ALA A 124 5.64 -17.82 -10.60
C ALA A 124 6.90 -17.05 -10.16
N GLN A 125 6.76 -15.76 -9.84
CA GLN A 125 7.88 -14.94 -9.38
C GLN A 125 8.31 -15.27 -7.95
N LEU A 126 7.41 -15.71 -7.08
CA LEU A 126 7.78 -16.22 -5.75
C LEU A 126 8.54 -17.55 -5.83
N HIS A 127 8.19 -18.44 -6.78
CA HIS A 127 9.01 -19.62 -7.08
C HIS A 127 10.38 -19.26 -7.68
N GLN A 128 10.43 -18.26 -8.56
CA GLN A 128 11.67 -17.73 -9.08
C GLN A 128 12.57 -17.18 -7.96
N LEU A 129 11.99 -16.42 -7.02
CA LEU A 129 12.72 -15.88 -5.86
C LEU A 129 13.44 -16.98 -5.07
N LEU A 130 12.76 -18.10 -4.77
CA LEU A 130 13.38 -19.23 -4.09
C LEU A 130 14.50 -19.86 -4.92
N THR A 131 14.31 -19.97 -6.24
CA THR A 131 15.31 -20.53 -7.15
C THR A 131 16.56 -19.65 -7.19
N ASP A 132 16.40 -18.33 -7.27
CA ASP A 132 17.51 -17.38 -7.33
C ASP A 132 18.23 -17.31 -5.98
N LEU A 133 17.50 -17.25 -4.87
CA LEU A 133 18.08 -17.31 -3.53
C LEU A 133 18.79 -18.63 -3.25
N SER A 134 18.25 -19.76 -3.72
CA SER A 134 18.89 -21.08 -3.59
C SER A 134 20.30 -21.06 -4.20
N LYS A 135 20.44 -20.48 -5.40
CA LYS A 135 21.74 -20.30 -6.08
C LYS A 135 22.65 -19.35 -5.32
N SER A 136 22.15 -18.16 -4.95
CA SER A 136 22.96 -17.13 -4.28
C SER A 136 23.44 -17.56 -2.88
N LEU A 137 22.63 -18.32 -2.15
CA LEU A 137 22.96 -18.77 -0.80
C LEU A 137 23.74 -20.09 -0.78
N GLY A 138 23.64 -20.88 -1.86
CA GLY A 138 24.23 -22.22 -1.96
C GLY A 138 23.45 -23.25 -1.14
N VAL A 139 22.13 -23.09 -1.01
CA VAL A 139 21.24 -23.99 -0.25
C VAL A 139 20.11 -24.47 -1.17
N PRO A 140 19.64 -25.73 -1.07
CA PRO A 140 18.59 -26.23 -1.94
C PRO A 140 17.22 -25.63 -1.60
N ALA A 141 16.50 -25.15 -2.62
CA ALA A 141 15.08 -24.87 -2.48
C ALA A 141 14.32 -26.17 -2.14
N GLN A 142 13.35 -26.06 -1.25
CA GLN A 142 12.55 -27.20 -0.79
C GLN A 142 11.49 -27.59 -1.82
N ASN A 143 10.78 -28.70 -1.58
CA ASN A 143 9.66 -29.11 -2.43
C ASN A 143 8.50 -28.09 -2.32
N PRO A 144 7.88 -27.63 -3.42
CA PRO A 144 6.71 -26.75 -3.41
C PRO A 144 5.62 -27.13 -2.39
N ALA A 145 5.31 -28.42 -2.25
CA ALA A 145 4.30 -28.91 -1.31
C ALA A 145 4.60 -28.52 0.16
N SER A 146 5.87 -28.30 0.51
CA SER A 146 6.28 -27.91 1.87
C SER A 146 6.04 -26.44 2.19
N TYR A 147 6.08 -25.55 1.18
CA TYR A 147 6.02 -24.10 1.38
C TYR A 147 4.83 -23.40 0.74
N LEU A 148 4.03 -24.09 -0.09
CA LEU A 148 2.92 -23.48 -0.84
C LEU A 148 1.93 -22.74 0.07
N ARG A 149 1.70 -23.23 1.30
CA ARG A 149 0.85 -22.54 2.29
C ARG A 149 1.38 -21.16 2.67
N TYR A 150 2.70 -21.01 2.79
CA TYR A 150 3.37 -19.77 3.16
C TYR A 150 3.44 -18.83 1.95
N LEU A 151 3.70 -19.36 0.76
CA LEU A 151 3.60 -18.61 -0.49
C LEU A 151 2.22 -17.95 -0.62
N ASN A 152 1.15 -18.72 -0.39
CA ASN A 152 -0.21 -18.19 -0.42
C ASN A 152 -0.48 -17.15 0.67
N ALA A 153 0.16 -17.26 1.83
CA ALA A 153 0.06 -16.26 2.89
C ALA A 153 0.75 -14.93 2.53
N VAL A 154 1.90 -15.00 1.84
CA VAL A 154 2.57 -13.83 1.24
C VAL A 154 1.64 -13.15 0.23
N LYS A 155 1.06 -13.91 -0.71
CA LYS A 155 0.12 -13.37 -1.71
C LYS A 155 -1.06 -12.66 -1.06
N ARG A 156 -1.73 -13.29 -0.09
CA ARG A 156 -2.85 -12.67 0.65
C ARG A 156 -2.42 -11.38 1.36
N SER A 157 -1.25 -11.37 2.00
CA SER A 157 -0.74 -10.16 2.66
C SER A 157 -0.43 -9.05 1.66
N ALA A 158 0.10 -9.40 0.48
CA ALA A 158 0.36 -8.44 -0.59
C ALA A 158 -0.93 -7.85 -1.18
N GLU A 159 -1.99 -8.66 -1.31
CA GLU A 159 -3.33 -8.19 -1.69
C GLU A 159 -3.88 -7.19 -0.69
N VAL A 160 -3.72 -7.43 0.62
CA VAL A 160 -4.13 -6.49 1.67
C VAL A 160 -3.38 -5.16 1.55
N VAL A 161 -2.06 -5.19 1.32
CA VAL A 161 -1.25 -3.98 1.10
C VAL A 161 -1.76 -3.20 -0.12
N GLY A 162 -2.04 -3.89 -1.23
CA GLY A 162 -2.60 -3.29 -2.44
C GLY A 162 -4.00 -2.68 -2.21
N ALA A 163 -4.87 -3.40 -1.51
CA ALA A 163 -6.23 -2.93 -1.20
C ALA A 163 -6.23 -1.68 -0.30
N MET A 164 -5.33 -1.62 0.70
CA MET A 164 -5.18 -0.44 1.56
C MET A 164 -4.72 0.79 0.77
N LEU A 165 -3.87 0.63 -0.25
CA LEU A 165 -3.49 1.75 -1.12
C LEU A 165 -4.70 2.26 -1.91
N VAL A 166 -5.46 1.36 -2.55
CA VAL A 166 -6.67 1.73 -3.31
C VAL A 166 -7.67 2.46 -2.41
N ALA A 167 -7.87 2.00 -1.17
CA ALA A 167 -8.75 2.68 -0.21
C ALA A 167 -8.27 4.10 0.18
N ARG A 168 -6.96 4.37 0.12
CA ARG A 168 -6.37 5.69 0.43
C ARG A 168 -6.32 6.63 -0.78
N THR A 169 -6.21 6.09 -2.00
CA THR A 169 -6.13 6.87 -3.25
C THR A 169 -7.49 7.09 -3.90
N GLN A 170 -8.54 6.36 -3.47
CA GLN A 170 -9.92 6.76 -3.72
C GLN A 170 -10.08 8.22 -3.27
N PRO A 171 -10.53 9.14 -4.13
CA PRO A 171 -10.80 10.50 -3.71
C PRO A 171 -11.81 10.40 -2.56
N GLN A 172 -11.37 10.74 -1.34
CA GLN A 172 -12.32 10.97 -0.26
C GLN A 172 -13.19 12.12 -0.74
N GLU A 173 -14.40 11.80 -1.21
CA GLU A 173 -15.42 12.79 -1.49
C GLU A 173 -15.67 13.54 -0.18
N LYS A 174 -15.04 14.70 -0.06
CA LYS A 174 -15.15 15.51 1.14
C LYS A 174 -16.39 16.36 0.99
N MET A 175 -17.36 16.10 1.85
CA MET A 175 -18.50 16.99 2.02
C MET A 175 -18.04 18.25 2.74
N ILE A 176 -18.10 19.38 2.04
CA ILE A 176 -17.69 20.69 2.52
C ILE A 176 -18.96 21.42 2.96
N PHE A 177 -19.13 21.61 4.28
CA PHE A 177 -20.21 22.43 4.80
C PHE A 177 -19.92 23.90 4.51
N GLU A 178 -20.87 24.61 3.93
CA GLU A 178 -20.78 26.05 3.70
C GLU A 178 -22.11 26.72 4.00
N LYS A 179 -22.10 27.61 5.00
CA LYS A 179 -23.25 28.37 5.51
C LYS A 179 -24.37 27.45 6.03
N SER A 180 -25.19 26.91 5.12
CA SER A 180 -26.36 26.09 5.45
C SER A 180 -26.46 24.79 4.64
N VAL A 181 -25.53 24.53 3.72
CA VAL A 181 -25.58 23.41 2.77
C VAL A 181 -24.23 22.70 2.70
N TYR A 182 -24.23 21.44 2.26
CA TYR A 182 -22.98 20.75 1.91
C TYR A 182 -22.70 20.81 0.42
N TRP A 183 -21.43 20.77 0.06
CA TRP A 183 -20.91 20.61 -1.28
C TRP A 183 -20.06 19.36 -1.35
N ARG A 184 -20.22 18.57 -2.40
CA ARG A 184 -19.29 17.48 -2.70
C ARG A 184 -18.10 18.07 -3.46
N GLY A 185 -16.91 17.99 -2.88
CA GLY A 185 -15.67 18.40 -3.54
C GLY A 185 -15.04 17.24 -4.30
N ARG A 186 -14.74 17.42 -5.60
CA ARG A 186 -13.98 16.45 -6.40
C ARG A 186 -13.02 17.18 -7.33
N ASN A 187 -11.71 16.93 -7.18
CA ASN A 187 -10.66 17.44 -8.07
C ASN A 187 -10.73 18.96 -8.37
N GLY A 188 -11.09 19.78 -7.38
CA GLY A 188 -11.21 21.24 -7.52
C GLY A 188 -12.58 21.74 -8.02
N GLU A 189 -13.46 20.84 -8.47
CA GLU A 189 -14.85 21.15 -8.78
C GLU A 189 -15.76 20.91 -7.57
N ARG A 190 -16.83 21.71 -7.47
CA ARG A 190 -17.86 21.57 -6.42
C ARG A 190 -19.18 21.15 -7.06
N GLU A 191 -19.74 20.05 -6.57
CA GLU A 191 -21.06 19.54 -6.92
C GLU A 191 -22.03 19.77 -5.75
N GLY A 192 -23.25 20.21 -6.02
CA GLY A 192 -24.26 20.51 -4.99
C GLY A 192 -25.21 21.63 -5.41
N PRO A 193 -25.92 22.26 -4.47
CA PRO A 193 -25.83 22.07 -3.01
C PRO A 193 -26.64 20.88 -2.46
N TYR A 194 -26.18 20.30 -1.35
CA TYR A 194 -26.79 19.16 -0.64
C TYR A 194 -27.39 19.58 0.71
N CYS A 195 -28.45 18.89 1.13
CA CYS A 195 -29.19 19.12 2.37
C CYS A 195 -28.35 18.82 3.62
N SER A 196 -28.07 19.83 4.44
CA SER A 196 -27.34 19.69 5.70
C SER A 196 -28.07 18.83 6.72
N ASN A 197 -29.37 19.08 6.93
CA ASN A 197 -30.15 18.33 7.92
C ASN A 197 -30.19 16.81 7.61
N CYS A 198 -30.36 16.43 6.34
CA CYS A 198 -30.39 15.01 5.95
C CYS A 198 -29.00 14.36 6.05
N TYR A 199 -27.96 15.13 5.76
CA TYR A 199 -26.59 14.66 5.85
C TYR A 199 -26.13 14.51 7.31
N GLU A 200 -26.52 15.42 8.19
CA GLU A 200 -26.16 15.38 9.61
C GLU A 200 -26.94 14.31 10.38
N ASP A 201 -28.23 14.14 10.08
CA ASP A 201 -29.08 13.11 10.71
C ASP A 201 -28.68 11.68 10.30
N LYS A 202 -28.57 11.42 8.98
CA LYS A 202 -28.48 10.05 8.45
C LYS A 202 -27.39 9.86 7.38
N LYS A 203 -26.47 10.82 7.23
CA LYS A 203 -25.47 10.82 6.14
C LYS A 203 -26.11 10.68 4.76
N LYS A 204 -27.34 11.19 4.58
CA LYS A 204 -28.06 11.15 3.30
C LYS A 204 -27.71 12.35 2.44
N GLU A 205 -27.18 12.08 1.25
CA GLU A 205 -26.75 13.09 0.27
C GLU A 205 -27.91 13.53 -0.63
N ILE A 206 -28.84 14.30 -0.06
CA ILE A 206 -30.01 14.78 -0.79
C ILE A 206 -29.66 16.07 -1.52
N HIS A 207 -29.62 16.04 -2.85
CA HIS A 207 -29.43 17.24 -3.66
C HIS A 207 -30.62 18.19 -3.46
N LEU A 208 -30.33 19.46 -3.22
CA LEU A 208 -31.35 20.47 -3.03
C LEU A 208 -31.87 20.97 -4.38
N THR A 209 -33.15 21.30 -4.44
CA THR A 209 -33.78 21.86 -5.64
C THR A 209 -33.87 23.39 -5.50
N PRO A 210 -33.59 24.17 -6.56
CA PRO A 210 -33.77 25.62 -6.53
C PRO A 210 -35.21 26.02 -6.21
N GLY A 211 -35.37 27.02 -5.35
CA GLY A 211 -36.64 27.65 -5.02
C GLY A 211 -36.96 28.85 -5.91
N LEU A 212 -38.03 29.57 -5.57
CA LEU A 212 -38.54 30.71 -6.36
C LEU A 212 -37.60 31.94 -6.35
N ALA A 213 -36.81 32.12 -5.28
CA ALA A 213 -35.86 33.22 -5.16
C ALA A 213 -34.44 32.76 -5.50
N LYS A 214 -33.62 33.64 -6.11
CA LYS A 214 -32.20 33.36 -6.37
C LYS A 214 -31.50 33.00 -5.05
N GLY A 215 -30.82 31.84 -5.05
CA GLY A 215 -30.10 31.34 -3.89
C GLY A 215 -30.95 30.63 -2.83
N ALA A 216 -32.27 30.55 -3.01
CA ALA A 216 -33.14 29.73 -2.17
C ALA A 216 -33.19 28.29 -2.68
N PHE A 217 -33.21 27.34 -1.76
CA PHE A 217 -33.21 25.91 -2.06
C PHE A 217 -34.18 25.16 -1.15
N ARG A 218 -34.73 24.05 -1.61
CA ARG A 218 -35.61 23.17 -0.84
C ARG A 218 -35.18 21.72 -0.94
N CYS A 219 -35.25 21.00 0.18
CA CYS A 219 -35.03 19.56 0.22
C CYS A 219 -36.33 18.80 -0.07
N GLY A 220 -36.31 17.93 -1.08
CA GLY A 220 -37.47 17.08 -1.43
C GLY A 220 -37.76 15.96 -0.43
N VAL A 221 -36.85 15.68 0.52
CA VAL A 221 -36.99 14.59 1.50
C VAL A 221 -37.45 15.09 2.86
N CYS A 222 -36.77 16.08 3.45
CA CYS A 222 -37.15 16.63 4.76
C CYS A 222 -38.01 17.89 4.68
N GLY A 223 -38.25 18.44 3.48
CA GLY A 223 -39.09 19.61 3.28
C GLY A 223 -38.47 20.97 3.67
N ASN A 224 -37.32 20.97 4.36
CA ASN A 224 -36.63 22.17 4.82
C ASN A 224 -36.12 23.06 3.68
N ASN A 225 -36.02 24.36 3.97
CA ASN A 225 -35.51 25.39 3.06
C ASN A 225 -34.12 25.84 3.49
N PHE A 226 -33.27 26.14 2.51
CA PHE A 226 -31.86 26.51 2.68
C PHE A 226 -31.53 27.72 1.81
N TRP A 227 -30.45 28.43 2.16
CA TRP A 227 -30.05 29.64 1.44
C TRP A 227 -28.53 29.73 1.23
N THR A 228 -28.12 29.96 -0.02
CA THR A 228 -26.72 30.22 -0.39
C THR A 228 -26.63 31.17 -1.59
N ARG A 229 -25.66 32.09 -1.58
CA ARG A 229 -25.49 33.14 -2.61
C ARG A 229 -24.76 32.65 -3.86
N ASP A 230 -24.10 31.50 -3.78
CA ASP A 230 -23.00 31.14 -4.69
C ASP A 230 -23.36 30.01 -5.68
N TYR A 231 -24.65 29.85 -6.01
CA TYR A 231 -25.08 28.84 -6.98
C TYR A 231 -25.94 29.42 -8.11
N GLU A 232 -25.39 29.39 -9.32
CA GLU A 232 -26.17 29.50 -10.55
C GLU A 232 -26.44 28.08 -11.06
N ALA A 233 -27.72 27.69 -11.08
CA ALA A 233 -28.12 26.41 -11.65
C ALA A 233 -27.73 26.41 -13.14
N LYS A 234 -26.70 25.65 -13.50
CA LYS A 234 -26.46 25.34 -14.92
C LYS A 234 -27.74 24.65 -15.41
N SER A 235 -28.40 25.28 -16.39
CA SER A 235 -29.65 24.79 -16.94
C SER A 235 -29.50 23.31 -17.30
N ALA A 236 -30.33 22.46 -16.68
CA ALA A 236 -30.37 21.05 -17.00
C ALA A 236 -30.56 20.94 -18.52
N ARG A 237 -29.58 20.37 -19.23
CA ARG A 237 -29.73 20.04 -20.65
C ARG A 237 -30.98 19.18 -20.75
N ARG A 238 -32.06 19.73 -21.30
CA ARG A 238 -33.29 19.00 -21.57
C ARG A 238 -32.90 17.82 -22.46
N ARG A 239 -32.90 16.61 -21.91
CA ARG A 239 -32.88 15.40 -22.75
C ARG A 239 -34.14 15.47 -23.61
N PRO A 240 -34.05 15.44 -24.94
CA PRO A 240 -35.23 15.45 -25.79
C PRO A 240 -36.09 14.23 -25.45
N TYR A 241 -37.38 14.49 -25.22
CA TYR A 241 -38.38 13.46 -24.96
C TYR A 241 -38.46 12.55 -26.19
N ARG A 242 -38.03 11.30 -26.06
CA ARG A 242 -38.30 10.28 -27.08
C ARG A 242 -39.76 9.85 -26.95
N TYR A 243 -40.59 10.28 -27.88
CA TYR A 243 -41.92 9.68 -28.08
C TYR A 243 -41.72 8.22 -28.49
N PHE A 244 -42.15 7.29 -27.63
CA PHE A 244 -42.50 5.94 -28.07
C PHE A 244 -43.85 6.03 -28.78
N LYS A 245 -43.87 5.81 -30.10
CA LYS A 245 -45.09 5.42 -30.81
C LYS A 245 -45.19 3.89 -30.73
N GLY A 246 -46.37 3.42 -30.32
CA GLY A 246 -46.77 2.02 -30.47
C GLY A 246 -47.01 1.64 -31.92
#